data_AF-A0A100WB69-F1
#
_entry.id   AF-A0A100WB69-F1
#
_cell.length_a   1.000
_cell.length_b   1.000
_cell.length_c   1.000
_cell.angle_alpha   90.00
_cell.angle_beta   90.00
_cell.angle_gamma   90.00
#
_symmetry.space_group_name_H-M   'P 1'
#
loop_
_entity.id
_entity.type
_entity.pdbx_description
1 polymer ?
#
loop_
_entity_poly.entity_id
_entity_poly.type
_entity_poly.pdbx_seq_one_letter_code
_entity_poly.pdbx_strand_id
1 'polypeptide(L)' 'MTQIDVRVVGGLPLVRLAGPVTERTGAELAAAVMSSIHFMTEDPAEFPRPLSLPQPRAVG' A
#
# COMPACT_ATOMS: atom_id res chain seq x y z
N MET A 1 -18.80 -4.75 9.50
CA MET A 1 -17.48 -5.34 9.27
C MET A 1 -16.87 -4.60 8.09
N THR A 2 -15.67 -4.04 8.24
CA THR A 2 -14.99 -3.28 7.18
C THR A 2 -14.56 -4.23 6.08
N GLN A 3 -14.89 -3.92 4.83
CA GLN A 3 -14.39 -4.64 3.66
C GLN A 3 -13.16 -3.93 3.13
N ILE A 4 -12.10 -4.70 2.85
CA ILE A 4 -10.83 -4.22 2.34
C ILE A 4 -10.58 -4.89 0.98
N ASP A 5 -10.35 -4.10 -0.06
CA ASP A 5 -10.09 -4.53 -1.43
C ASP A 5 -8.82 -3.84 -1.93
N VAL A 6 -7.77 -4.60 -2.23
CA VAL A 6 -6.45 -4.11 -2.65
C VAL A 6 -6.26 -4.37 -4.14
N ARG A 7 -5.88 -3.34 -4.90
CA ARG A 7 -5.64 -3.42 -6.35
C ARG A 7 -4.36 -2.68 -6.71
N VAL A 8 -3.70 -3.09 -7.79
CA VAL A 8 -2.54 -2.37 -8.33
C VAL A 8 -2.98 -1.62 -9.59
N VAL A 9 -2.74 -0.30 -9.64
CA VAL A 9 -3.06 0.55 -10.81
C VAL A 9 -1.83 1.40 -11.13
N GLY A 10 -1.28 1.23 -12.34
CA GLY A 10 -0.08 1.98 -12.77
C GLY A 10 1.16 1.73 -11.88
N GLY A 11 1.29 0.53 -11.32
CA GLY A 11 2.38 0.18 -10.38
C GLY A 11 2.16 0.67 -8.95
N LEU A 12 1.06 1.38 -8.68
CA LEU A 12 0.74 1.89 -7.35
C LEU A 12 -0.34 1.02 -6.68
N PRO A 13 -0.12 0.54 -5.44
CA PRO A 13 -1.15 -0.16 -4.68
C PRO A 13 -2.24 0.84 -4.23
N LEU A 14 -3.47 0.57 -4.63
CA LEU A 14 -4.67 1.28 -4.20
C LEU A 14 -5.47 0.38 -3.27
N VAL A 15 -5.87 0.94 -2.11
CA VAL A 15 -6.68 0.23 -1.13
C VAL A 15 -8.04 0.89 -1.01
N ARG A 16 -9.08 0.12 -1.33
CA ARG A 16 -10.47 0.54 -1.20
C ARG A 16 -11.05 -0.01 0.10
N LEU A 17 -11.64 0.88 0.87
CA LEU A 17 -12.35 0.58 2.12
C LEU A 17 -13.84 0.75 1.90
N ALA A 18 -14.64 -0.20 2.38
CA ALA A 18 -16.09 -0.07 2.43
C ALA A 18 -16.62 -0.44 3.82
N GLY A 19 -17.60 0.34 4.28
CA GLY A 19 -18.18 0.20 5.62
C GLY A 19 -17.44 1.00 6.70
N PRO A 20 -17.89 0.89 7.96
CA PRO A 20 -17.37 1.68 9.07
C PRO A 20 -15.97 1.23 9.50
N VAL A 21 -15.00 2.15 9.49
CA VAL A 21 -13.63 1.90 9.97
C VAL A 21 -13.57 2.16 11.48
N THR A 22 -13.17 1.15 12.24
CA THR A 22 -12.88 1.22 13.68
C THR A 22 -11.39 1.03 13.94
N GLU A 23 -10.91 1.34 15.15
CA GLU A 23 -9.50 1.15 15.55
C GLU A 23 -8.98 -0.27 15.25
N ARG A 24 -9.78 -1.29 15.58
CA ARG A 24 -9.44 -2.70 15.29
C ARG A 24 -9.25 -2.95 13.79
N THR A 25 -10.18 -2.49 12.98
CA THR A 25 -10.12 -2.69 11.52
C THR A 25 -9.07 -1.80 10.85
N GLY A 26 -8.72 -0.67 11.46
CA GLY A 26 -7.64 0.21 11.02
C GLY A 26 -6.26 -0.42 11.21
N ALA A 27 -6.05 -1.15 12.30
CA ALA A 27 -4.82 -1.90 12.52
C ALA A 27 -4.65 -3.05 11.51
N GLU A 28 -5.73 -3.81 11.27
CA GLU A 28 -5.76 -4.87 10.25
C GLU A 28 -5.48 -4.30 8.84
N LEU A 29 -6.06 -3.14 8.54
CA LEU A 29 -5.80 -2.40 7.30
C LEU A 29 -4.33 -1.97 7.18
N ALA A 30 -3.77 -1.36 8.21
CA ALA A 30 -2.38 -0.91 8.21
C ALA A 30 -1.42 -2.10 7.97
N ALA A 31 -1.66 -3.22 8.63
CA ALA A 31 -0.89 -4.44 8.42
C ALA A 31 -0.97 -4.94 6.96
N ALA A 32 -2.18 -5.03 6.39
CA ALA A 32 -2.38 -5.48 5.02
C ALA A 32 -1.71 -4.57 3.97
N VAL A 33 -1.81 -3.24 4.17
CA VAL A 33 -1.15 -2.23 3.32
C VAL A 33 0.37 -2.38 3.39
N MET A 34 0.93 -2.44 4.60
CA MET A 34 2.37 -2.52 4.80
C MET A 34 2.96 -3.83 4.27
N SER A 35 2.28 -4.97 4.45
CA SER A 35 2.71 -6.24 3.86
C SER A 35 2.66 -6.21 2.33
N SER A 36 1.61 -5.63 1.73
CA SER A 36 1.51 -5.52 0.27
C SER A 36 2.63 -4.65 -0.30
N ILE A 37 2.92 -3.51 0.35
CA ILE A 37 4.05 -2.66 0.01
C ILE A 37 5.36 -3.45 0.10
N HIS A 38 5.58 -4.16 1.20
CA HIS A 38 6.81 -4.93 1.41
C HIS A 38 7.05 -5.96 0.30
N PHE A 39 6.06 -6.81 0.00
CA PHE A 39 6.17 -7.83 -1.05
C PHE A 39 6.34 -7.22 -2.44
N MET A 40 5.64 -6.13 -2.74
CA MET A 40 5.76 -5.47 -4.03
C MET A 40 7.12 -4.78 -4.21
N THR A 41 7.83 -4.45 -3.14
CA THR A 41 9.16 -3.83 -3.20
C THR A 41 10.29 -4.75 -2.76
N GLU A 42 10.04 -6.06 -2.72
CA GLU A 42 11.04 -7.02 -2.28
C GLU A 42 12.14 -7.22 -3.33
N ASP A 43 11.83 -7.05 -4.63
CA ASP A 43 12.81 -7.12 -5.71
C ASP A 43 13.66 -5.83 -5.77
N PRO A 44 14.94 -5.87 -5.37
CA PRO A 44 15.80 -4.70 -5.36
C PRO A 44 16.23 -4.27 -6.78
N ALA A 45 16.09 -5.14 -7.79
CA ALA A 45 16.40 -4.83 -9.18
C ALA A 45 15.30 -3.97 -9.81
N GLU A 46 14.04 -4.18 -9.42
CA GLU A 46 12.88 -3.40 -9.87
C GLU A 46 12.61 -2.18 -8.97
N PHE A 47 12.84 -2.32 -7.67
CA PHE A 47 12.61 -1.28 -6.65
C PHE A 47 13.91 -0.95 -5.90
N PRO A 48 14.87 -0.24 -6.51
CA PRO A 48 16.20 -0.01 -5.96
C PRO A 48 16.24 0.90 -4.73
N ARG A 49 15.11 1.46 -4.31
CA ARG A 49 14.99 2.36 -3.16
C ARG A 49 13.77 2.01 -2.33
N PRO A 50 13.87 2.01 -0.99
CA PRO A 50 12.71 1.91 -0.12
C PRO A 50 11.70 3.02 -0.45
N LEU A 51 10.41 2.66 -0.56
CA LEU A 51 9.31 3.62 -0.77
C LEU A 51 9.18 4.67 0.35
N SER A 52 9.82 4.42 1.49
CA SER A 52 9.91 5.36 2.62
C SER A 52 10.85 6.54 2.37
N LEU A 53 11.70 6.49 1.33
CA LEU A 53 12.59 7.60 1.00
C LEU A 53 11.85 8.61 0.09
N PRO A 54 11.99 9.92 0.35
CA PRO A 54 11.39 10.94 -0.49
C PRO A 54 11.90 10.81 -1.93
N GLN A 55 10.98 10.48 -2.84
CA GLN A 55 11.26 10.49 -4.26
C GLN A 55 10.96 11.87 -4.86
N PRO A 56 11.78 12.34 -5.82
CA PRO A 56 11.39 13.47 -6.65
C PRO A 56 10.04 13.13 -7.28
N ARG A 57 9.03 13.98 -7.10
CA ARG A 57 7.74 13.79 -7.79
C ARG A 57 8.03 13.72 -9.28
N ALA A 58 7.54 12.67 -9.95
CA ALA A 58 7.51 12.65 -11.40
C ALA A 58 6.73 13.89 -11.85
N VAL A 59 7.44 14.81 -12.51
CA VAL A 59 6.82 16.00 -13.09
C VAL A 59 6.06 15.51 -14.30
N GLY A 60 4.74 15.61 -14.25
CA GLY A 60 3.86 15.36 -15.40
C GLY A 60 3.98 16.45 -16.45
#